data_AF-A0A7C1DYU1-F1
#
_entry.id   AF-A0A7C1DYU1-F1
#
_cell.length_a   1.000
_cell.length_b   1.000
_cell.length_c   1.000
_cell.angle_alpha   90.00
_cell.angle_beta   90.00
_cell.angle_gamma   90.00
#
_symmetry.space_group_name_H-M   'P 1'
#
loop_
_entity.id
_entity.type
_entity.pdbx_description
1 polymer ?
#
loop_
_entity_poly.entity_id
_entity_poly.type
_entity_poly.pdbx_seq_one_letter_code
_entity_poly.pdbx_strand_id
1 'polypeptide(L)'
;MENITSLSSIYALYQKLYEDIYVMNDETDLQYFKFVADSMKAYYPNSSLTKHLFENISLRERQFETQSKMEELLSYAEEKGSLEIVLPDIHGDTVRLSDLKGKVVMLIFWSSRNAQSISSMINLQNIYNKYNHKGFEIYAISLDNNRTQWISAINFNEFKWINVSELSYPDSHADRMYNVTRLPTNFLLNKEGALVTRDIYGRTLEIWLDNLL
;
A
#
# COMPACT_ATOMS: atom_id res chain seq x y z
N MET A 1 -20.89 23.54 -11.25
CA MET A 1 -19.96 24.48 -11.90
C MET A 1 -20.38 24.66 -13.35
N GLU A 2 -20.87 25.83 -13.73
CA GLU A 2 -21.36 26.09 -15.10
C GLU A 2 -20.22 26.22 -16.15
N ASN A 3 -18.96 26.41 -15.71
CA ASN A 3 -17.82 26.69 -16.58
C ASN A 3 -16.59 25.81 -16.29
N ILE A 4 -16.78 24.50 -16.20
CA ILE A 4 -15.70 23.57 -15.82
C ILE A 4 -14.52 23.52 -16.82
N THR A 5 -14.78 23.91 -18.06
CA THR A 5 -13.81 23.98 -19.17
C THR A 5 -12.90 25.21 -19.14
N SER A 6 -13.17 26.20 -18.29
CA SER A 6 -12.37 27.41 -18.18
C SER A 6 -11.21 27.23 -17.20
N LEU A 7 -10.06 27.85 -17.46
CA LEU A 7 -8.94 27.90 -16.50
C LEU A 7 -9.33 28.51 -15.13
N SER A 8 -10.41 29.30 -15.09
CA SER A 8 -10.96 29.84 -13.83
C SER A 8 -11.49 28.75 -12.87
N SER A 9 -11.87 27.57 -13.38
CA SER A 9 -12.34 26.47 -12.54
C SER A 9 -11.22 25.92 -11.64
N ILE A 10 -9.96 26.04 -12.06
CA ILE A 10 -8.79 25.68 -11.25
C ILE A 10 -8.71 26.59 -10.01
N TYR A 11 -8.96 27.89 -10.16
CA TYR A 11 -8.96 28.81 -9.03
C TYR A 11 -10.07 28.49 -8.02
N ALA A 12 -11.23 28.04 -8.49
CA ALA A 12 -12.32 27.63 -7.61
C ALA A 12 -11.97 26.38 -6.77
N LEU A 13 -11.25 25.40 -7.35
CA LEU A 13 -10.80 24.20 -6.62
C LEU A 13 -9.89 24.53 -5.43
N TYR A 14 -9.03 25.54 -5.58
CA TYR A 14 -8.05 25.92 -4.57
C TYR A 14 -8.47 27.18 -3.79
N GLN A 15 -9.73 27.59 -3.89
CA GLN A 15 -10.23 28.73 -3.16
C GLN A 15 -10.17 28.45 -1.66
N LYS A 16 -9.62 29.40 -0.90
CA LYS A 16 -9.50 29.31 0.56
C LYS A 16 -10.56 30.18 1.24
N LEU A 17 -11.12 29.66 2.34
CA LEU A 17 -11.93 30.42 3.31
C LEU A 17 -11.03 31.15 4.31
N TYR A 18 -9.97 30.47 4.76
CA TYR A 18 -8.94 30.97 5.69
C TYR A 18 -7.58 30.36 5.31
N GLU A 19 -6.47 30.79 5.93
CA GLU A 19 -5.09 30.44 5.55
C GLU A 19 -4.88 28.94 5.23
N ASP A 20 -5.52 28.04 5.99
CA ASP A 20 -5.40 26.58 5.80
C ASP A 20 -6.72 25.86 5.52
N ILE A 21 -7.82 26.60 5.32
CA ILE A 21 -9.15 26.01 5.08
C ILE A 21 -9.54 26.25 3.64
N TYR A 22 -9.57 25.19 2.84
CA TYR A 22 -10.09 25.22 1.48
C TYR A 22 -11.62 25.18 1.50
N VAL A 23 -12.24 25.83 0.51
CA VAL A 23 -13.69 25.72 0.24
C VAL A 23 -14.06 24.29 -0.13
N MET A 24 -13.19 23.62 -0.89
CA MET A 24 -13.38 22.24 -1.35
C MET A 24 -12.57 21.28 -0.47
N ASN A 25 -13.17 20.16 -0.06
CA ASN A 25 -12.54 19.13 0.76
C ASN A 25 -12.20 17.88 -0.08
N ASP A 26 -11.01 17.32 0.12
CA ASP A 26 -10.55 16.11 -0.56
C ASP A 26 -11.43 14.88 -0.32
N GLU A 27 -12.07 14.77 0.84
CA GLU A 27 -12.92 13.62 1.18
C GLU A 27 -14.28 13.66 0.47
N THR A 28 -14.89 14.84 0.38
CA THR A 28 -16.26 14.99 -0.15
C THR A 28 -16.31 15.45 -1.60
N ASP A 29 -15.29 16.18 -2.05
CA ASP A 29 -15.33 16.92 -3.31
C ASP A 29 -14.37 16.38 -4.37
N LEU A 30 -13.68 15.26 -4.13
CA LEU A 30 -12.71 14.66 -5.07
C LEU A 30 -13.26 14.51 -6.49
N GLN A 31 -14.55 14.19 -6.63
CA GLN A 31 -15.22 14.10 -7.94
C GLN A 31 -15.13 15.41 -8.74
N TYR A 32 -15.23 16.58 -8.09
CA TYR A 32 -15.15 17.88 -8.76
C TYR A 32 -13.73 18.17 -9.22
N PHE A 33 -12.73 17.82 -8.40
CA PHE A 33 -11.33 17.89 -8.82
C PHE A 33 -11.12 17.06 -10.09
N LYS A 34 -11.58 15.81 -10.10
CA LYS A 34 -11.49 14.92 -11.27
C LYS A 34 -12.12 15.49 -12.52
N PHE A 35 -13.37 15.98 -12.42
CA PHE A 35 -14.06 16.55 -13.57
C PHE A 35 -13.32 17.78 -14.14
N VAL A 36 -12.78 18.64 -13.28
CA VAL A 36 -11.95 19.77 -13.73
C VAL A 36 -10.66 19.25 -14.39
N ALA A 37 -9.97 18.27 -13.80
CA ALA A 37 -8.75 17.69 -14.36
C ALA A 37 -8.98 17.12 -15.77
N ASP A 38 -10.04 16.34 -15.94
CA ASP A 38 -10.42 15.72 -17.21
C ASP A 38 -10.76 16.79 -18.25
N SER A 39 -11.48 17.84 -17.83
CA SER A 39 -11.77 18.99 -18.68
C SER A 39 -10.48 19.72 -19.10
N MET A 40 -9.60 20.04 -18.16
CA MET A 40 -8.32 20.71 -18.46
C MET A 40 -7.44 19.87 -19.38
N LYS A 41 -7.43 18.54 -19.22
CA LYS A 41 -6.72 17.61 -20.10
C LYS A 41 -7.32 17.60 -21.51
N ALA A 42 -8.64 17.65 -21.65
CA ALA A 42 -9.31 17.66 -22.94
C ALA A 42 -9.06 18.96 -23.74
N TYR A 43 -9.09 20.11 -23.07
CA TYR A 43 -9.00 21.42 -23.73
C TYR A 43 -7.59 22.01 -23.74
N TYR A 44 -6.73 21.68 -22.77
CA TYR A 44 -5.39 22.23 -22.59
C TYR A 44 -4.32 21.15 -22.30
N PRO A 45 -4.19 20.08 -23.11
CA PRO A 45 -3.35 18.92 -22.80
C PRO A 45 -1.85 19.23 -22.67
N ASN A 46 -1.36 20.24 -23.39
CA ASN A 46 0.06 20.59 -23.42
C ASN A 46 0.45 21.65 -22.37
N SER A 47 -0.50 22.21 -21.63
CA SER A 47 -0.23 23.22 -20.62
C SER A 47 0.50 22.62 -19.42
N SER A 48 1.56 23.29 -18.95
CA SER A 48 2.25 22.91 -17.71
C SER A 48 1.30 22.90 -16.51
N LEU A 49 0.36 23.86 -16.47
CA LEU A 49 -0.65 23.92 -15.42
C LEU A 49 -1.55 22.69 -15.39
N THR A 50 -2.01 22.23 -16.55
CA THR A 50 -2.84 21.02 -16.67
C THR A 50 -2.08 19.79 -16.19
N LYS A 51 -0.79 19.67 -16.53
CA LYS A 51 0.05 18.54 -16.09
C LYS A 51 0.18 18.49 -14.58
N HIS A 52 0.53 19.61 -13.94
CA HIS A 52 0.66 19.68 -12.48
C HIS A 52 -0.67 19.49 -11.76
N LEU A 53 -1.77 20.04 -12.29
CA LEU A 53 -3.10 19.81 -11.76
C LEU A 53 -3.44 18.31 -11.77
N PHE A 54 -3.20 17.63 -12.88
CA PHE A 54 -3.45 16.20 -13.00
C PHE A 54 -2.59 15.39 -12.03
N GLU A 55 -1.29 15.70 -11.92
CA GLU A 55 -0.39 15.06 -10.94
C GLU A 55 -0.90 15.22 -9.49
N ASN A 56 -1.30 16.43 -9.10
CA ASN A 56 -1.84 16.71 -7.77
C ASN A 56 -3.15 15.96 -7.50
N ILE A 57 -4.05 15.91 -8.47
CA ILE A 57 -5.34 15.24 -8.32
C ILE A 57 -5.15 13.72 -8.28
N SER A 58 -4.28 13.16 -9.13
CA SER A 58 -3.92 11.74 -9.04
C SER A 58 -3.26 11.37 -7.72
N LEU A 59 -2.51 12.27 -7.09
CA LEU A 59 -1.99 12.06 -5.73
C LEU A 59 -3.12 12.02 -4.70
N ARG A 60 -4.07 12.96 -4.77
CA ARG A 60 -5.25 13.02 -3.89
C ARG A 60 -6.13 11.78 -4.03
N GLU A 61 -6.40 11.35 -5.27
CA GLU A 61 -7.15 10.12 -5.54
C GLU A 61 -6.49 8.90 -4.89
N ARG A 62 -5.18 8.74 -5.05
CA ARG A 62 -4.44 7.63 -4.41
C ARG A 62 -4.52 7.70 -2.89
N GLN A 63 -4.38 8.88 -2.30
CA GLN A 63 -4.48 9.07 -0.85
C GLN A 63 -5.87 8.70 -0.33
N PHE A 64 -6.91 9.18 -1.00
CA PHE A 64 -8.30 8.86 -0.68
C PHE A 64 -8.55 7.35 -0.79
N GLU A 65 -8.16 6.72 -1.90
CA GLU A 65 -8.30 5.26 -2.07
C GLU A 65 -7.57 4.47 -0.99
N THR A 66 -6.34 4.89 -0.63
CA THR A 66 -5.57 4.27 0.44
C THR A 66 -6.29 4.42 1.78
N GLN A 67 -6.81 5.62 2.10
CA GLN A 67 -7.52 5.89 3.34
C GLN A 67 -8.82 5.09 3.43
N SER A 68 -9.67 5.11 2.41
CA SER A 68 -10.92 4.33 2.40
C SER A 68 -10.68 2.84 2.58
N LYS A 69 -9.64 2.28 1.92
CA LYS A 69 -9.29 0.87 2.09
C LYS A 69 -8.68 0.57 3.46
N MET A 70 -8.01 1.54 4.09
CA MET A 70 -7.52 1.40 5.46
C MET A 70 -8.69 1.39 6.45
N GLU A 71 -9.64 2.30 6.30
CA GLU A 71 -10.85 2.36 7.13
C GLU A 71 -11.67 1.07 7.02
N GLU A 72 -11.89 0.56 5.80
CA GLU A 72 -12.57 -0.73 5.57
C GLU A 72 -11.84 -1.88 6.28
N LEU A 73 -10.52 -1.97 6.15
CA LEU A 73 -9.72 -3.04 6.75
C LEU A 73 -9.69 -2.93 8.28
N LEU A 74 -9.62 -1.72 8.84
CA LEU A 74 -9.68 -1.48 10.29
C LEU A 74 -11.06 -1.85 10.85
N SER A 75 -12.14 -1.45 10.19
CA SER A 75 -13.50 -1.84 10.59
C SER A 75 -13.67 -3.36 10.55
N TYR A 76 -13.14 -4.03 9.51
CA TYR A 76 -13.16 -5.48 9.43
C TYR A 76 -12.33 -6.14 10.55
N ALA A 77 -11.15 -5.59 10.86
CA ALA A 77 -10.29 -6.04 11.95
C ALA A 77 -10.99 -5.94 13.32
N GLU A 78 -11.70 -4.85 13.57
CA GLU A 78 -12.49 -4.65 14.79
C GLU A 78 -13.62 -5.68 14.91
N GLU A 79 -14.35 -5.93 13.82
CA GLU A 79 -15.42 -6.95 13.79
C GLU A 79 -14.88 -8.36 14.04
N LYS A 80 -13.74 -8.71 13.45
CA LYS A 80 -13.10 -10.03 13.60
C LYS A 80 -12.26 -10.17 14.86
N GLY A 81 -11.91 -9.08 15.52
CA GLY A 81 -11.04 -9.01 16.69
C GLY A 81 -9.54 -9.12 16.41
N SER A 82 -9.12 -9.69 15.27
CA SER A 82 -7.71 -9.76 14.85
C SER A 82 -7.56 -10.02 13.36
N LEU A 83 -6.51 -9.47 12.74
CA LEU A 83 -6.04 -9.83 11.39
C LEU A 83 -4.89 -10.84 11.46
N GLU A 84 -5.07 -11.89 12.27
CA GLU A 84 -4.04 -12.89 12.50
C GLU A 84 -3.80 -13.75 11.25
N ILE A 85 -2.53 -13.91 10.88
CA ILE A 85 -2.10 -14.81 9.82
C ILE A 85 -1.24 -15.90 10.43
N VAL A 86 -1.59 -17.16 10.14
CA VAL A 86 -0.91 -18.35 10.66
C VAL A 86 -0.65 -19.27 9.48
N LEU A 87 0.57 -19.28 8.96
CA LEU A 87 0.90 -19.95 7.70
C LEU A 87 2.19 -20.75 7.80
N PRO A 88 2.33 -21.84 7.03
CA PRO A 88 3.59 -22.56 6.96
C PRO A 88 4.63 -21.77 6.17
N ASP A 89 5.87 -21.85 6.63
CA ASP A 89 7.04 -21.31 5.93
C ASP A 89 7.59 -22.26 4.86
N ILE A 90 8.77 -21.94 4.32
CA ILE A 90 9.46 -22.76 3.32
C ILE A 90 9.93 -24.13 3.83
N HIS A 91 9.97 -24.35 5.14
CA HIS A 91 10.29 -25.62 5.79
C HIS A 91 9.04 -26.40 6.20
N GLY A 92 7.87 -25.75 6.17
CA GLY A 92 6.59 -26.30 6.62
C GLY A 92 6.28 -25.97 8.08
N ASP A 93 7.15 -25.20 8.74
CA ASP A 93 6.96 -24.77 10.11
C ASP A 93 5.91 -23.66 10.15
N THR A 94 4.98 -23.76 11.10
CA THR A 94 3.92 -22.75 11.25
C THR A 94 4.49 -21.49 11.86
N VAL A 95 4.36 -20.37 11.14
CA VAL A 95 4.71 -19.04 11.63
C VAL A 95 3.45 -18.23 11.84
N ARG A 96 3.34 -17.60 13.02
CA ARG A 96 2.22 -16.71 13.35
C ARG A 96 2.67 -15.27 13.21
N LEU A 97 1.81 -14.42 12.65
CA LEU A 97 2.08 -12.99 12.58
C LEU A 97 2.23 -12.39 13.99
N SER A 98 1.43 -12.88 14.94
CA SER A 98 1.50 -12.48 16.35
C SER A 98 2.82 -12.84 17.05
N ASP A 99 3.60 -13.81 16.55
CA ASP A 99 4.92 -14.14 17.11
C ASP A 99 5.94 -13.02 16.87
N LEU A 100 5.63 -12.07 15.98
CA LEU A 100 6.48 -10.93 15.65
C LEU A 100 6.18 -9.68 16.49
N LYS A 101 5.25 -9.75 17.44
CA LYS A 101 5.01 -8.65 18.39
C LYS A 101 6.31 -8.20 19.06
N GLY A 102 6.48 -6.89 19.19
CA GLY A 102 7.72 -6.24 19.61
C GLY A 102 8.60 -5.78 18.44
N LYS A 103 8.32 -6.21 17.20
CA LYS A 103 8.95 -5.71 15.98
C LYS A 103 7.98 -4.85 15.17
N VAL A 104 8.51 -3.89 14.41
CA VAL A 104 7.77 -3.26 13.31
C VAL A 104 7.77 -4.26 12.16
N VAL A 105 6.59 -4.61 11.64
CA VAL A 105 6.46 -5.66 10.63
C VAL A 105 5.92 -5.07 9.34
N MET A 106 6.62 -5.28 8.22
CA MET A 106 6.03 -5.12 6.90
C MET A 106 5.46 -6.45 6.44
N LEU A 107 4.14 -6.51 6.33
CA LEU A 107 3.43 -7.64 5.75
C LEU A 107 3.26 -7.39 4.24
N ILE A 108 3.80 -8.25 3.39
CA ILE A 108 3.78 -8.07 1.93
C ILE A 108 3.20 -9.28 1.21
N PHE A 109 2.16 -9.05 0.42
CA PHE A 109 1.57 -10.03 -0.47
C PHE A 109 2.26 -9.98 -1.83
N TRP A 110 2.67 -11.15 -2.33
CA TRP A 110 3.47 -11.29 -3.56
C TRP A 110 3.18 -12.60 -4.29
N SER A 111 3.68 -12.75 -5.52
CA SER A 111 3.71 -14.04 -6.23
C SER A 111 4.99 -14.19 -7.03
N SER A 112 5.52 -15.42 -7.09
CA SER A 112 6.68 -15.80 -7.89
C SER A 112 6.52 -15.55 -9.39
N ARG A 113 5.28 -15.48 -9.88
CA ARG A 113 4.93 -15.25 -11.29
C ARG A 113 4.71 -13.77 -11.64
N ASN A 114 4.74 -12.88 -10.64
CA ASN A 114 4.47 -11.47 -10.83
C ASN A 114 5.78 -10.67 -10.81
N ALA A 115 6.17 -10.12 -11.97
CA ALA A 115 7.45 -9.41 -12.12
C ALA A 115 7.55 -8.16 -11.23
N GLN A 116 6.46 -7.41 -11.07
CA GLN A 116 6.42 -6.24 -10.19
C GLN A 116 6.62 -6.64 -8.72
N SER A 117 6.13 -7.81 -8.31
CA SER A 117 6.31 -8.34 -6.95
C SER A 117 7.77 -8.65 -6.68
N ILE A 118 8.44 -9.37 -7.59
CA ILE A 118 9.88 -9.66 -7.47
C ILE A 118 10.69 -8.36 -7.41
N SER A 119 10.40 -7.41 -8.31
CA SER A 119 11.10 -6.10 -8.31
C SER A 119 10.88 -5.33 -7.00
N SER A 120 9.65 -5.31 -6.48
CA SER A 120 9.34 -4.66 -5.20
C SER A 120 10.09 -5.30 -4.05
N MET A 121 10.18 -6.63 -4.00
CA MET A 121 10.91 -7.35 -2.98
C MET A 121 12.42 -7.10 -3.06
N ILE A 122 13.01 -7.12 -4.27
CA ILE A 122 14.43 -6.76 -4.45
C ILE A 122 14.73 -5.37 -3.89
N ASN A 123 13.85 -4.39 -4.15
CA ASN A 123 14.02 -3.02 -3.64
C ASN A 123 13.96 -2.94 -2.10
N LEU A 124 13.29 -3.89 -1.43
CA LEU A 124 13.22 -3.96 0.03
C LEU A 124 14.49 -4.49 0.68
N GLN A 125 15.39 -5.17 -0.05
CA GLN A 125 16.59 -5.77 0.54
C GLN A 125 17.50 -4.75 1.24
N ASN A 126 17.73 -3.59 0.62
CA ASN A 126 18.56 -2.54 1.21
C ASN A 126 17.93 -1.96 2.49
N ILE A 127 16.61 -1.78 2.48
CA ILE A 127 15.86 -1.30 3.63
C ILE A 127 15.88 -2.34 4.74
N TYR A 128 15.61 -3.61 4.41
CA TYR A 128 15.64 -4.71 5.37
C TYR A 128 17.02 -4.83 6.04
N ASN A 129 18.11 -4.82 5.28
CA ASN A 129 19.46 -4.87 5.85
C ASN A 129 19.76 -3.69 6.78
N LYS A 130 19.23 -2.49 6.48
CA LYS A 130 19.41 -1.28 7.28
C LYS A 130 18.60 -1.28 8.57
N TYR A 131 17.42 -1.92 8.61
CA TYR A 131 16.49 -1.83 9.73
C TYR A 131 16.25 -3.14 10.49
N ASN A 132 16.62 -4.30 9.96
CA ASN A 132 16.30 -5.59 10.59
C ASN A 132 16.82 -5.70 12.04
N HIS A 133 18.07 -5.30 12.26
CA HIS A 133 18.76 -5.31 13.54
C HIS A 133 18.23 -4.26 14.51
N LYS A 134 17.38 -3.33 14.03
CA LYS A 134 16.71 -2.31 14.84
C LYS A 134 15.31 -2.74 15.27
N GLY A 135 14.86 -3.95 14.89
CA GLY A 135 13.53 -4.45 15.22
C GLY A 135 12.52 -4.33 14.07
N PHE A 136 12.98 -4.26 12.82
CA PHE A 136 12.12 -4.39 11.63
C PHE A 136 12.12 -5.83 11.12
N GLU A 137 10.96 -6.33 10.67
CA GLU A 137 10.83 -7.64 10.03
C GLU A 137 9.96 -7.54 8.78
N ILE A 138 10.20 -8.41 7.81
CA ILE A 138 9.30 -8.58 6.66
C ILE A 138 8.61 -9.94 6.78
N TYR A 139 7.29 -9.93 6.71
CA TYR A 139 6.44 -11.12 6.67
C TYR A 139 5.83 -11.25 5.27
N ALA A 140 6.48 -12.02 4.40
CA ALA A 140 6.13 -12.13 2.98
C ALA A 140 5.18 -13.30 2.72
N ILE A 141 3.93 -12.99 2.38
CA ILE A 141 2.88 -13.96 2.07
C ILE A 141 2.83 -14.16 0.56
N SER A 142 3.17 -15.37 0.11
CA SER A 142 3.06 -15.73 -1.30
C SER A 142 1.66 -16.23 -1.65
N LEU A 143 1.09 -15.64 -2.69
CA LEU A 143 -0.12 -16.07 -3.40
C LEU A 143 0.24 -16.95 -4.60
N ASP A 144 1.04 -17.98 -4.37
CA ASP A 144 1.34 -19.02 -5.34
C ASP A 144 0.55 -20.31 -5.02
N ASN A 145 0.50 -21.22 -5.99
CA ASN A 145 -0.02 -22.58 -5.81
C ASN A 145 0.99 -23.66 -6.23
N ASN A 146 2.23 -23.26 -6.52
CA ASN A 146 3.32 -24.14 -6.88
C ASN A 146 4.49 -23.91 -5.94
N ARG A 147 4.67 -24.83 -4.98
CA ARG A 147 5.72 -24.76 -3.95
C ARG A 147 7.12 -24.63 -4.55
N THR A 148 7.43 -25.39 -5.59
CA THR A 148 8.76 -25.40 -6.21
C THR A 148 9.08 -24.05 -6.84
N GLN A 149 8.14 -23.43 -7.54
CA GLN A 149 8.33 -22.10 -8.15
C GLN A 149 8.51 -21.02 -7.09
N TRP A 150 7.66 -21.04 -6.06
CA TRP A 150 7.75 -20.11 -4.92
C TRP A 150 9.12 -20.18 -4.23
N ILE A 151 9.55 -21.38 -3.84
CA ILE A 151 10.85 -21.57 -3.17
C ILE A 151 12.02 -21.25 -4.09
N SER A 152 11.92 -21.59 -5.37
CA SER A 152 12.95 -21.24 -6.36
C SER A 152 13.12 -19.72 -6.46
N ALA A 153 12.03 -18.97 -6.46
CA ALA A 153 12.08 -17.51 -6.50
C ALA A 153 12.71 -16.92 -5.22
N ILE A 154 12.40 -17.48 -4.04
CA ILE A 154 13.02 -17.08 -2.77
C ILE A 154 14.53 -17.31 -2.81
N ASN A 155 14.95 -18.52 -3.17
CA ASN A 155 16.34 -18.91 -3.16
C ASN A 155 17.16 -18.14 -4.20
N PHE A 156 16.62 -17.96 -5.41
CA PHE A 156 17.30 -17.25 -6.48
C PHE A 156 17.57 -15.78 -6.13
N ASN A 157 16.62 -15.12 -5.45
CA ASN A 157 16.74 -13.71 -5.08
C ASN A 157 17.29 -13.50 -3.67
N GLU A 158 17.59 -14.56 -2.92
CA GLU A 158 18.04 -14.50 -1.52
C GLU A 158 17.10 -13.68 -0.61
N PHE A 159 15.79 -13.93 -0.67
CA PHE A 159 14.83 -13.28 0.22
C PHE A 159 14.93 -13.85 1.66
N LYS A 160 15.77 -13.22 2.49
CA LYS A 160 16.18 -13.67 3.84
C LYS A 160 15.18 -13.44 4.97
N TRP A 161 14.07 -12.78 4.70
CA TRP A 161 13.01 -12.54 5.68
C TRP A 161 12.06 -13.73 5.79
N ILE A 162 11.02 -13.61 6.61
CA ILE A 162 10.02 -14.65 6.79
C ILE A 162 9.19 -14.77 5.51
N ASN A 163 9.19 -15.95 4.91
CA ASN A 163 8.39 -16.25 3.73
C ASN A 163 7.40 -17.36 4.07
N VAL A 164 6.12 -17.10 3.87
CA VAL A 164 5.03 -18.05 4.16
C VAL A 164 4.05 -18.15 2.98
N SER A 165 3.31 -19.25 2.89
CA SER A 165 2.27 -19.41 1.87
C SER A 165 1.24 -20.48 2.25
N GLU A 166 0.00 -20.28 1.85
CA GLU A 166 -1.04 -21.33 1.89
C GLU A 166 -0.91 -22.33 0.73
N LEU A 167 -0.17 -21.96 -0.33
CA LEU A 167 -0.09 -22.71 -1.59
C LEU A 167 -1.46 -23.01 -2.23
N SER A 168 -2.47 -22.20 -1.92
CA SER A 168 -3.86 -22.43 -2.26
C SER A 168 -4.44 -21.44 -3.27
N TYR A 169 -3.64 -20.51 -3.81
CA TYR A 169 -4.15 -19.50 -4.76
C TYR A 169 -4.90 -20.17 -5.93
N PRO A 170 -6.14 -19.72 -6.28
CA PRO A 170 -6.79 -18.45 -5.90
C PRO A 170 -7.61 -18.46 -4.59
N ASP A 171 -7.62 -19.55 -3.83
CA ASP A 171 -8.47 -19.71 -2.64
C ASP A 171 -7.82 -19.25 -1.32
N SER A 172 -6.77 -18.43 -1.39
CA SER A 172 -6.06 -17.91 -0.21
C SER A 172 -7.02 -17.25 0.78
N HIS A 173 -6.89 -17.55 2.06
CA HIS A 173 -7.64 -16.84 3.09
C HIS A 173 -6.96 -15.53 3.46
N ALA A 174 -5.63 -15.47 3.37
CA ALA A 174 -4.85 -14.30 3.75
C ALA A 174 -5.15 -13.08 2.86
N ASP A 175 -5.28 -13.25 1.55
CA ASP A 175 -5.59 -12.14 0.64
C ASP A 175 -7.03 -11.61 0.85
N ARG A 176 -8.00 -12.49 1.07
CA ARG A 176 -9.38 -12.12 1.42
C ARG A 176 -9.44 -11.36 2.75
N MET A 177 -8.74 -11.84 3.78
CA MET A 177 -8.71 -11.21 5.10
C MET A 177 -8.13 -9.78 5.05
N TYR A 178 -7.12 -9.54 4.21
CA TYR A 178 -6.49 -8.22 4.06
C TYR A 178 -7.06 -7.40 2.89
N ASN A 179 -8.14 -7.86 2.26
CA ASN A 179 -8.75 -7.27 1.06
C ASN A 179 -7.72 -6.92 -0.04
N VAL A 180 -6.86 -7.89 -0.37
CA VAL A 180 -5.79 -7.74 -1.36
C VAL A 180 -6.36 -8.01 -2.75
N THR A 181 -6.47 -6.95 -3.55
CA THR A 181 -7.02 -7.01 -4.91
C THR A 181 -5.98 -6.87 -6.02
N ARG A 182 -4.72 -6.57 -5.65
CA ARG A 182 -3.59 -6.46 -6.59
C ARG A 182 -2.28 -6.87 -5.95
N LEU A 183 -1.33 -7.27 -6.78
CA LEU A 183 0.03 -7.62 -6.35
C LEU A 183 1.08 -6.70 -7.01
N PRO A 184 2.13 -6.32 -6.27
CA PRO A 184 2.29 -6.50 -4.83
C PRO A 184 1.38 -5.54 -4.03
N THR A 185 1.07 -5.91 -2.80
CA THR A 185 0.45 -5.02 -1.79
C THR A 185 1.19 -5.21 -0.47
N ASN A 186 1.49 -4.11 0.23
CA ASN A 186 2.11 -4.17 1.54
C ASN A 186 1.32 -3.39 2.59
N PHE A 187 1.53 -3.80 3.83
CA PHE A 187 0.96 -3.23 5.04
C PHE A 187 2.09 -3.06 6.06
N LEU A 188 2.07 -1.97 6.81
CA LEU A 188 3.02 -1.74 7.90
C LEU A 188 2.29 -1.87 9.23
N LEU A 189 2.83 -2.69 10.11
CA LEU A 189 2.34 -2.92 11.46
C LEU A 189 3.36 -2.37 12.47
N ASN A 190 2.89 -1.73 13.52
CA ASN A 190 3.74 -1.26 14.62
C ASN A 190 4.13 -2.43 15.56
N LYS A 191 4.90 -2.13 16.62
CA LYS A 191 5.40 -3.11 17.59
C LYS A 191 4.28 -3.83 18.35
N GLU A 192 3.10 -3.22 18.46
CA GLU A 192 1.92 -3.79 19.09
C GLU A 192 1.14 -4.74 18.16
N GLY A 193 1.48 -4.74 16.86
CA GLY A 193 0.76 -5.48 15.82
C GLY A 193 -0.44 -4.72 15.24
N ALA A 194 -0.55 -3.42 15.51
CA ALA A 194 -1.59 -2.57 14.94
C ALA A 194 -1.21 -2.10 13.53
N LEU A 195 -2.19 -2.05 12.63
CA LEU A 195 -2.02 -1.59 11.26
C LEU A 195 -1.81 -0.08 11.23
N VAL A 196 -0.69 0.36 10.66
CA VAL A 196 -0.28 1.77 10.60
C VAL A 196 -0.63 2.39 9.26
N THR A 197 -0.29 1.71 8.16
CA THR A 197 -0.49 2.19 6.80
C THR A 197 -0.39 1.04 5.80
N ARG A 198 -0.74 1.29 4.54
CA ARG A 198 -0.59 0.37 3.41
C ARG A 198 0.05 1.05 2.21
N ASP A 199 0.51 0.25 1.25
CA ASP A 199 1.03 0.70 -0.05
C ASP A 199 2.18 1.71 0.09
N ILE A 200 3.13 1.44 1.01
CA ILE A 200 4.28 2.31 1.27
C ILE A 200 5.56 1.78 0.65
N TYR A 201 6.39 2.68 0.14
CA TYR A 201 7.60 2.33 -0.62
C TYR A 201 8.70 3.39 -0.44
N GLY A 202 9.93 3.02 -0.77
CA GLY A 202 11.06 3.94 -0.92
C GLY A 202 11.27 4.86 0.29
N ARG A 203 11.46 6.16 0.03
CA ARG A 203 11.76 7.14 1.09
C ARG A 203 10.63 7.27 2.12
N THR A 204 9.38 7.16 1.70
CA THR A 204 8.23 7.20 2.62
C THR A 204 8.27 6.06 3.61
N LEU A 205 8.61 4.84 3.15
CA LEU A 205 8.81 3.70 4.04
C LEU A 205 9.92 3.96 5.06
N GLU A 206 11.07 4.47 4.62
CA GLU A 206 12.17 4.79 5.56
C GLU A 206 11.75 5.81 6.63
N ILE A 207 10.98 6.84 6.28
CA ILE A 207 10.47 7.83 7.24
C ILE A 207 9.57 7.15 8.28
N TRP A 208 8.68 6.25 7.85
CA TRP A 208 7.85 5.48 8.78
C TRP A 208 8.71 4.60 9.71
N LEU A 209 9.71 3.92 9.17
CA LEU A 209 10.61 3.07 9.98
C LEU A 209 11.42 3.89 10.97
N ASP A 210 11.94 5.06 10.57
CA ASP A 210 12.69 5.97 11.45
C ASP A 210 11.83 6.48 12.63
N ASN A 211 10.51 6.58 12.45
CA ASN A 211 9.58 7.02 13.51
C ASN A 211 9.10 5.88 14.43
N LEU A 212 9.12 4.63 13.96
CA LEU A 212 8.53 3.48 14.68
C LEU A 212 9.56 2.61 15.42
N LEU A 213 10.84 2.66 15.03
CA LEU A 213 11.91 1.81 15.57
C LEU A 213 12.64 2.49 16.72
#